data_AF-A0A1E5WPY3-F1
#
_entry.id   AF-A0A1E5WPY3-F1
#
_cell.length_a   1.000
_cell.length_b   1.000
_cell.length_c   1.000
_cell.angle_alpha   90.00
_cell.angle_beta   90.00
_cell.angle_gamma   90.00
#
_symmetry.space_group_name_H-M   'P 1'
#
loop_
_entity.id
_entity.type
_entity.pdbx_description
1 polymer ?
#
loop_
_entity_poly.entity_id
_entity_poly.type
_entity_poly.pdbx_seq_one_letter_code
_entity_poly.pdbx_strand_id
1 'polypeptide(L)'
;MSNGRVLFLSIFSCVVFMLSGCSSNRFAARDANATYVNTQLKIIPRSQDKIQAQSQCSRSFSLLQKLNTDKFSMYRNQFDEINDAYYFYKRNVGLMNKDSKELMASVLDSKLDMVCVRVDNASFVGIYGKMKKVMDL
;
A
#
# COMPACT_ATOMS: atom_id res chain seq x y z
N MET A 1 28.60 26.31 62.85
CA MET A 1 27.71 25.35 62.14
C MET A 1 27.67 25.74 60.67
N SER A 2 28.27 24.89 59.84
CA SER A 2 28.24 24.94 58.38
C SER A 2 26.84 24.61 57.83
N ASN A 3 26.56 25.08 56.60
CA ASN A 3 25.61 24.59 55.58
C ASN A 3 24.66 25.69 55.05
N GLY A 4 24.54 25.96 53.74
CA GLY A 4 25.22 25.33 52.63
C GLY A 4 24.81 25.80 51.24
N ARG A 5 25.56 25.25 50.28
CA ARG A 5 25.24 24.95 48.87
C ARG A 5 25.24 26.11 47.86
N VAL A 6 26.46 26.50 47.49
CA VAL A 6 26.80 26.86 46.10
C VAL A 6 26.78 25.57 45.28
N LEU A 7 26.00 25.52 44.20
CA LEU A 7 26.00 24.39 43.27
C LEU A 7 26.48 24.87 41.90
N PHE A 8 27.74 24.52 41.65
CA PHE A 8 28.48 24.61 40.41
C PHE A 8 28.02 23.52 39.41
N LEU A 9 28.28 23.77 38.12
CA LEU A 9 28.35 22.84 36.98
C LEU A 9 27.08 22.53 36.19
N SER A 10 26.99 23.09 34.97
CA SER A 10 26.84 22.28 33.73
C SER A 10 26.97 23.17 32.48
N ILE A 11 28.21 23.34 32.04
CA ILE A 11 28.53 23.51 30.61
C ILE A 11 28.21 22.15 29.97
N PHE A 12 27.39 22.09 28.91
CA PHE A 12 27.60 21.22 27.73
C PHE A 12 26.40 21.30 26.76
N SER A 13 26.72 21.57 25.49
CA SER A 13 26.02 21.07 24.30
C SER A 13 24.61 21.59 24.00
N CYS A 14 24.55 22.73 23.32
CA CYS A 14 23.46 23.01 22.37
C CYS A 14 24.03 23.12 20.95
N VAL A 15 24.66 22.04 20.50
CA VAL A 15 25.00 21.83 19.08
C VAL A 15 24.27 20.58 18.64
N VAL A 16 22.94 20.67 18.52
CA VAL A 16 22.19 19.70 17.72
C VAL A 16 22.12 20.29 16.33
N PHE A 17 23.10 19.92 15.51
CA PHE A 17 23.00 19.98 14.06
C PHE A 17 21.71 19.26 13.66
N MET A 18 20.69 20.02 13.26
CA MET A 18 19.56 19.49 12.51
C MET A 18 20.06 19.07 11.13
N LEU A 19 20.63 17.86 11.04
CA LEU A 19 20.79 17.17 9.78
C LEU A 19 19.38 16.82 9.29
N SER A 20 18.81 17.68 8.46
CA SER A 20 17.70 17.34 7.57
C SER A 20 18.21 16.30 6.57
N GLY A 21 18.31 15.04 7.02
CA GLY A 21 18.49 13.91 6.14
C GLY A 21 17.20 13.71 5.35
N CYS A 22 17.23 13.98 4.03
CA CYS A 22 16.25 13.46 3.10
C CYS A 22 16.42 11.93 2.99
N SER A 23 16.05 11.21 4.04
CA SER A 23 15.79 9.78 3.94
C SER A 23 14.55 9.61 3.08
N SER A 24 14.77 9.26 1.81
CA SER A 24 13.72 8.72 0.97
C SER A 24 13.13 7.50 1.69
N ASN A 25 11.98 7.68 2.33
CA ASN A 25 11.30 6.65 3.12
C ASN A 25 10.78 5.53 2.21
N ARG A 26 11.67 4.64 1.78
CA ARG A 26 11.32 3.43 1.02
C ARG A 26 10.42 2.48 1.83
N PHE A 27 10.43 2.59 3.16
CA PHE A 27 9.50 1.87 4.05
C PHE A 27 8.08 2.44 3.99
N ALA A 28 7.91 3.76 4.14
CA ALA A 28 6.59 4.40 4.08
C ALA A 28 5.86 4.16 2.74
N ALA A 29 6.60 4.13 1.62
CA ALA A 29 6.01 3.83 0.31
C ALA A 29 5.52 2.37 0.18
N ARG A 30 6.20 1.43 0.84
CA ARG A 30 5.82 0.00 0.83
C ARG A 30 4.54 -0.22 1.63
N ASP A 31 4.41 0.47 2.77
CA ASP A 31 3.23 0.42 3.63
C ASP A 31 2.03 1.11 2.98
N ALA A 32 2.25 2.22 2.25
CA ALA A 32 1.21 2.87 1.45
C ALA A 32 0.64 1.92 0.38
N ASN A 33 1.49 1.18 -0.35
CA ASN A 33 1.06 0.23 -1.37
C ASN A 33 0.31 -0.98 -0.78
N ALA A 34 0.71 -1.44 0.41
CA ALA A 34 -0.03 -2.45 1.15
C ALA A 34 -1.44 -1.95 1.53
N THR A 35 -1.54 -0.67 1.92
CA THR A 35 -2.79 -0.01 2.30
C THR A 35 -3.78 0.12 1.14
N TYR A 36 -3.29 0.34 -0.09
CA TYR A 36 -4.12 0.48 -1.29
C TYR A 36 -5.03 -0.72 -1.57
N VAL A 37 -4.51 -1.93 -1.38
CA VAL A 37 -5.25 -3.18 -1.64
C VAL A 37 -5.93 -3.69 -0.37
N ASN A 38 -5.32 -3.49 0.80
CA ASN A 38 -5.83 -4.05 2.06
C ASN A 38 -7.06 -3.31 2.61
N THR A 39 -7.22 -2.01 2.32
CA THR A 39 -8.39 -1.23 2.78
C THR A 39 -9.72 -1.84 2.31
N GLN A 40 -9.72 -2.51 1.15
CA GLN A 40 -10.92 -3.10 0.55
C GLN A 40 -11.36 -4.41 1.19
N LEU A 41 -10.42 -5.12 1.84
CA LEU A 41 -10.65 -6.43 2.45
C LEU A 41 -11.63 -6.37 3.63
N LYS A 42 -11.84 -5.20 4.23
CA LYS A 42 -12.70 -5.01 5.41
C LYS A 42 -14.14 -4.60 5.10
N ILE A 43 -14.47 -4.28 3.85
CA ILE A 43 -15.76 -3.67 3.49
C ILE A 43 -16.79 -4.71 3.07
N ILE A 44 -16.36 -5.77 2.39
CA ILE A 44 -17.22 -6.85 1.88
C ILE A 44 -16.74 -8.18 2.48
N PRO A 45 -17.65 -9.00 3.06
CA PRO A 45 -17.30 -10.34 3.53
C PRO A 45 -16.77 -11.19 2.38
N ARG A 46 -15.62 -11.83 2.58
CA ARG A 46 -14.94 -12.65 1.56
C ARG A 46 -14.47 -13.97 2.14
N SER A 47 -14.26 -14.95 1.26
CA SER A 47 -13.59 -16.19 1.61
C SER A 47 -12.13 -15.94 1.97
N GLN A 48 -11.52 -16.85 2.75
CA GLN A 48 -10.09 -16.76 3.07
C GLN A 48 -9.20 -16.80 1.83
N ASP A 49 -9.57 -17.59 0.81
CA ASP A 49 -8.84 -17.67 -0.46
C ASP A 49 -8.79 -16.31 -1.18
N LYS A 50 -9.91 -15.58 -1.19
CA LYS A 50 -9.99 -14.22 -1.76
C LYS A 50 -9.07 -13.25 -1.01
N ILE A 51 -9.07 -13.32 0.31
CA ILE A 51 -8.20 -12.49 1.16
C ILE A 51 -6.72 -12.78 0.84
N GLN A 52 -6.35 -14.05 0.74
CA GLN A 52 -5.00 -14.47 0.40
C GLN A 52 -4.59 -14.01 -1.00
N ALA A 53 -5.44 -14.19 -2.01
CA ALA A 53 -5.18 -13.75 -3.39
C ALA A 53 -4.97 -12.22 -3.48
N GLN A 54 -5.81 -11.43 -2.80
CA GLN A 54 -5.65 -9.97 -2.77
C GLN A 54 -4.40 -9.53 -1.99
N SER A 55 -4.01 -10.27 -0.95
CA SER A 55 -2.73 -10.04 -0.26
C SER A 55 -1.53 -10.30 -1.18
N GLN A 56 -1.61 -11.30 -2.06
CA GLN A 56 -0.59 -11.59 -3.06
C GLN A 56 -0.49 -10.46 -4.08
N CYS A 57 -1.63 -10.04 -4.62
CA CYS A 57 -1.75 -8.90 -5.52
C CYS A 57 -1.10 -7.63 -4.92
N SER A 58 -1.33 -7.36 -3.64
CA SER A 58 -0.69 -6.23 -2.95
C SER A 58 0.84 -6.32 -2.93
N ARG A 59 1.39 -7.53 -2.73
CA ARG A 59 2.84 -7.77 -2.81
C ARG A 59 3.36 -7.56 -4.23
N SER A 60 2.66 -8.08 -5.23
CA SER A 60 2.99 -7.89 -6.65
C SER A 60 2.94 -6.41 -7.04
N PHE A 61 1.93 -5.67 -6.62
CA PHE A 61 1.80 -4.23 -6.87
C PHE A 61 2.97 -3.46 -6.27
N SER A 62 3.33 -3.78 -5.02
CA SER A 62 4.50 -3.17 -4.36
C SER A 62 5.80 -3.46 -5.10
N LEU A 63 5.90 -4.61 -5.76
CA LEU A 63 7.07 -4.98 -6.54
C LEU A 63 7.19 -4.15 -7.82
N LEU A 64 6.08 -3.82 -8.48
CA LEU A 64 6.06 -3.00 -9.70
C LEU A 64 6.77 -1.66 -9.51
N GLN A 65 6.70 -1.06 -8.32
CA GLN A 65 7.41 0.19 -8.02
C GLN A 65 8.90 0.13 -8.37
N LYS A 66 9.53 -1.06 -8.27
CA LYS A 66 10.96 -1.27 -8.55
C LYS A 66 11.22 -1.90 -9.93
N LEU A 67 10.22 -2.53 -10.51
CA LEU A 67 10.34 -3.24 -11.79
C LEU A 67 9.93 -2.38 -12.98
N ASN A 68 8.87 -1.61 -12.82
CA ASN A 68 8.25 -0.81 -13.87
C ASN A 68 7.39 0.31 -13.26
N THR A 69 7.97 1.50 -13.15
CA THR A 69 7.33 2.67 -12.53
C THR A 69 6.09 3.14 -13.28
N ASP A 70 6.06 3.00 -14.60
CA ASP A 70 4.95 3.43 -15.43
C ASP A 70 3.73 2.54 -15.19
N LYS A 71 3.93 1.21 -15.18
CA LYS A 71 2.89 0.25 -14.81
C LYS A 71 2.45 0.42 -13.37
N PHE A 72 3.38 0.69 -12.46
CA PHE A 72 3.05 1.01 -11.06
C PHE A 72 2.09 2.21 -10.98
N SER A 73 2.41 3.34 -11.63
CA SER A 73 1.54 4.52 -11.64
C SER A 73 0.19 4.23 -12.29
N MET A 74 0.17 3.48 -13.40
CA MET A 74 -1.07 3.11 -14.09
C MET A 74 -2.00 2.29 -13.19
N TYR A 75 -1.48 1.26 -12.52
CA TYR A 75 -2.29 0.41 -11.63
C TYR A 75 -2.65 1.13 -10.33
N ARG A 76 -1.83 2.06 -9.85
CA ARG A 76 -2.19 2.91 -8.71
C ARG A 76 -3.51 3.64 -8.97
N ASN A 77 -3.63 4.30 -10.12
CA ASN A 77 -4.86 5.01 -10.50
C ASN A 77 -6.06 4.05 -10.59
N GLN A 78 -5.87 2.85 -11.11
CA GLN A 78 -6.95 1.84 -11.14
C GLN A 78 -7.36 1.38 -9.74
N PHE A 79 -6.41 1.24 -8.81
CA PHE A 79 -6.74 0.95 -7.42
C PHE A 79 -7.43 2.13 -6.74
N ASP A 80 -7.04 3.38 -7.01
CA ASP A 80 -7.74 4.58 -6.52
C ASP A 80 -9.22 4.57 -6.94
N GLU A 81 -9.50 4.37 -8.23
CA GLU A 81 -10.87 4.30 -8.75
C GLU A 81 -11.71 3.17 -8.11
N ILE A 82 -11.10 2.00 -7.93
CA ILE A 82 -11.76 0.87 -7.27
C ILE A 82 -12.03 1.22 -5.80
N ASN A 83 -11.06 1.81 -5.11
CA ASN A 83 -11.18 2.20 -3.73
C ASN A 83 -12.33 3.19 -3.53
N ASP A 84 -12.45 4.19 -4.40
CA ASP A 84 -13.54 5.15 -4.39
C ASP A 84 -14.91 4.48 -4.59
N ALA A 85 -14.99 3.51 -5.50
CA ALA A 85 -16.22 2.75 -5.73
C ALA A 85 -16.63 1.91 -4.50
N TYR A 86 -15.68 1.30 -3.80
CA TYR A 86 -15.95 0.62 -2.54
C TYR A 86 -16.36 1.59 -1.43
N TYR A 87 -15.77 2.77 -1.34
CA TYR A 87 -16.20 3.81 -0.41
C TYR A 87 -17.63 4.28 -0.69
N PHE A 88 -17.98 4.44 -1.97
CA PHE A 88 -19.34 4.74 -2.38
C PHE A 88 -20.30 3.61 -1.97
N TYR A 89 -19.97 2.35 -2.26
CA TYR A 89 -20.77 1.20 -1.85
C TYR A 89 -20.98 1.19 -0.33
N LYS A 90 -19.91 1.30 0.45
CA LYS A 90 -19.97 1.29 1.93
C LYS A 90 -20.89 2.37 2.49
N ARG A 91 -20.84 3.59 1.95
CA ARG A 91 -21.68 4.71 2.40
C ARG A 91 -23.15 4.55 2.05
N ASN A 92 -23.44 3.89 0.93
CA ASN A 92 -24.80 3.82 0.38
C ASN A 92 -25.47 2.45 0.56
N VAL A 93 -24.75 1.44 1.08
CA VAL A 93 -25.26 0.07 1.23
C VAL A 93 -26.57 0.03 2.02
N GLY A 94 -26.78 0.92 2.99
CA GLY A 94 -28.03 1.00 3.77
C GLY A 94 -29.26 1.34 2.95
N LEU A 95 -29.09 2.04 1.82
CA LEU A 95 -30.17 2.47 0.91
C LEU A 95 -30.47 1.45 -0.18
N MET A 96 -29.67 0.39 -0.29
CA MET A 96 -29.77 -0.62 -1.35
C MET A 96 -30.66 -1.80 -0.92
N ASN A 97 -31.46 -2.31 -1.85
CA ASN A 97 -32.13 -3.60 -1.67
C ASN A 97 -31.11 -4.76 -1.70
N LYS A 98 -31.54 -5.96 -1.30
CA LYS A 98 -30.66 -7.13 -1.20
C LYS A 98 -29.91 -7.41 -2.51
N ASP A 99 -30.64 -7.48 -3.62
CA ASP A 99 -30.07 -7.85 -4.92
C ASP A 99 -29.04 -6.81 -5.40
N SER A 100 -29.29 -5.53 -5.17
CA SER A 100 -28.35 -4.45 -5.50
C SER A 100 -27.09 -4.52 -4.66
N LYS A 101 -27.19 -4.90 -3.37
CA LYS A 101 -26.03 -5.09 -2.50
C LYS A 101 -25.15 -6.21 -3.03
N GLU A 102 -25.75 -7.36 -3.31
CA GLU A 102 -25.05 -8.55 -3.79
C GLU A 102 -24.41 -8.30 -5.16
N LEU A 103 -25.14 -7.69 -6.10
CA LEU A 103 -24.62 -7.35 -7.41
C LEU A 103 -23.45 -6.36 -7.34
N MET A 104 -23.62 -5.26 -6.60
CA MET A 104 -22.55 -4.25 -6.48
C MET A 104 -21.31 -4.84 -5.81
N ALA A 105 -21.49 -5.65 -4.76
CA ALA A 105 -20.39 -6.36 -4.12
C ALA A 105 -19.66 -7.28 -5.10
N SER A 106 -20.39 -8.07 -5.90
CA SER A 106 -19.84 -8.96 -6.91
C SER A 106 -19.06 -8.19 -7.98
N VAL A 107 -19.62 -7.10 -8.51
CA VAL A 107 -18.97 -6.28 -9.54
C VAL A 107 -17.68 -5.65 -9.01
N LEU A 108 -17.69 -5.12 -7.79
CA LEU A 108 -16.51 -4.55 -7.15
C LEU A 108 -15.41 -5.59 -6.92
N ASP A 109 -15.79 -6.80 -6.53
CA ASP A 109 -14.85 -7.92 -6.38
C ASP A 109 -14.25 -8.34 -7.71
N SER A 110 -15.06 -8.49 -8.76
CA SER A 110 -14.58 -8.84 -10.10
C SER A 110 -13.64 -7.78 -10.66
N LYS A 111 -13.92 -6.48 -10.42
CA LYS A 111 -13.01 -5.40 -10.82
C LYS A 111 -11.66 -5.51 -10.13
N LEU A 112 -11.66 -5.73 -8.81
CA LEU A 112 -10.43 -5.89 -8.04
C LEU A 112 -9.63 -7.10 -8.50
N ASP A 113 -10.29 -8.25 -8.69
CA ASP A 113 -9.64 -9.48 -9.17
C ASP A 113 -9.00 -9.27 -10.56
N MET A 114 -9.69 -8.61 -11.49
CA MET A 114 -9.16 -8.32 -12.81
C MET A 114 -7.94 -7.38 -12.78
N VAL A 115 -7.93 -6.37 -11.91
CA VAL A 115 -6.74 -5.52 -11.74
C VAL A 115 -5.61 -6.35 -11.15
N CYS A 116 -5.89 -7.18 -10.15
CA CYS A 116 -4.90 -8.03 -9.50
C CYS A 116 -4.22 -9.02 -10.45
N VAL A 117 -4.97 -9.70 -11.31
CA VAL A 117 -4.39 -10.59 -12.34
C VAL A 117 -3.46 -9.82 -13.29
N ARG A 118 -3.85 -8.59 -13.68
CA ARG A 118 -3.03 -7.74 -14.56
C ARG A 118 -1.76 -7.24 -13.87
N VAL A 119 -1.85 -6.92 -12.58
CA VAL A 119 -0.71 -6.55 -11.73
C VAL A 119 0.25 -7.73 -11.60
N ASP A 120 -0.25 -8.91 -11.27
CA ASP A 120 0.56 -10.13 -11.12
C ASP A 120 1.32 -10.45 -12.41
N ASN A 121 0.62 -10.39 -13.56
CA ASN A 121 1.24 -10.57 -14.86
C ASN A 121 2.31 -9.52 -15.16
N ALA A 122 2.03 -8.23 -14.91
CA ALA A 122 3.00 -7.16 -15.12
C ALA A 122 4.24 -7.33 -14.22
N SER A 123 4.05 -7.78 -12.99
CA SER A 123 5.14 -8.08 -12.06
C SER A 123 5.99 -9.24 -12.56
N PHE A 124 5.36 -10.33 -13.01
CA PHE A 124 6.07 -11.46 -13.61
C PHE A 124 6.92 -11.02 -14.81
N VAL A 125 6.34 -10.28 -15.75
CA VAL A 125 7.06 -9.73 -16.91
C VAL A 125 8.23 -8.84 -16.48
N GLY A 126 8.04 -8.00 -15.47
CA GLY A 126 9.09 -7.15 -14.91
C GLY A 126 10.25 -7.94 -14.29
N ILE A 127 9.95 -8.99 -13.52
CA ILE A 127 10.95 -9.89 -12.93
C ILE A 127 11.73 -10.60 -14.05
N TYR A 128 11.01 -11.21 -15.00
CA TYR A 128 11.61 -11.92 -16.11
C TYR A 128 12.54 -11.02 -16.92
N GLY A 129 12.13 -9.77 -17.20
CA GLY A 129 12.96 -8.78 -17.88
C GLY A 129 14.25 -8.43 -17.11
N LYS A 130 14.22 -8.39 -15.77
CA LYS A 130 15.44 -8.21 -14.98
C LYS A 130 16.31 -9.46 -14.96
N MET A 131 15.71 -10.64 -14.81
CA MET A 131 16.42 -11.92 -14.81
C MET A 131 17.16 -12.14 -16.13
N LYS A 132 16.49 -11.90 -17.27
CA LYS A 132 17.11 -12.00 -18.59
C LYS A 132 18.35 -11.13 -18.71
N LYS A 133 18.28 -9.86 -18.29
CA LYS A 133 19.44 -8.96 -18.29
C LYS A 133 20.62 -9.48 -17.48
N VAL A 134 20.36 -10.19 -16.37
CA VAL A 134 21.40 -10.80 -15.53
C VAL A 134 21.98 -12.06 -16.18
N MET A 135 21.17 -12.86 -16.89
CA MET A 135 21.65 -14.05 -17.60
C MET A 135 22.41 -13.71 -18.89
N ASP A 136 22.09 -12.57 -19.51
CA ASP A 136 22.76 -12.08 -20.72
C ASP A 136 24.07 -11.30 -20.40
N LEU A 137 24.45 -11.19 -19.12
CA LEU A 137 25.66 -10.54 -18.59
C LEU A 137 26.74 -11.57 -18.27
#